data_AF-A0A829GJ83-F1
#
_entry.id   AF-A0A829GJ83-F1
#
_cell.length_a   1.000
_cell.length_b   1.000
_cell.length_c   1.000
_cell.angle_alpha   90.00
_cell.angle_beta   90.00
_cell.angle_gamma   90.00
#
_symmetry.space_group_name_H-M   'P 1'
#
loop_
_entity.id
_entity.type
_entity.pdbx_description
1 polymer ?
#
loop_
_entity_poly.entity_id
_entity_poly.type
_entity_poly.pdbx_seq_one_letter_code
_entity_poly.pdbx_strand_id
1 'polypeptide(L)'
;MNKYELFSSVVQALTSIVAVVLSTIALIRSSKSERDANKPYTVSFLKVVRSSQTTIIYLMIKNFGRTGATILSVKADPAIDSGQLKFENNPFELFSNQLIAPDQTYAAVISVKNSEIELKTRKFSLSITYSDEFGKKETKDFLLNADVTTSFDHITPVPTKPDEVAKSIYITSAERLFNQF
;
A
#
# COMPACT_ATOMS: atom_id res chain seq x y z
N MET A 1 3.78 40.98 -53.78
CA MET A 1 3.44 39.78 -53.01
C MET A 1 2.17 39.19 -53.60
N ASN A 2 2.23 37.96 -54.08
CA ASN A 2 1.13 37.33 -54.80
C ASN A 2 0.05 36.87 -53.80
N LYS A 3 -1.24 36.92 -54.18
CA LYS A 3 -2.35 36.54 -53.26
C LYS A 3 -2.17 35.13 -52.67
N TYR A 4 -1.54 34.25 -53.43
CA TYR A 4 -1.21 32.86 -53.04
C TYR A 4 -0.14 32.76 -51.95
N GLU A 5 0.87 33.65 -51.96
CA GLU A 5 1.94 33.66 -50.94
C GLU A 5 1.42 34.13 -49.58
N LEU A 6 0.52 35.14 -49.59
CA LEU A 6 -0.18 35.60 -48.40
C LEU A 6 -1.08 34.51 -47.81
N PHE A 7 -1.84 33.80 -48.66
CA PHE A 7 -2.69 32.70 -48.22
C PHE A 7 -1.88 31.54 -47.63
N SER A 8 -0.79 31.13 -48.28
CA SER A 8 0.11 30.09 -47.78
C SER A 8 0.73 30.46 -46.44
N SER A 9 1.16 31.71 -46.27
CA SER A 9 1.73 32.20 -45.00
C SER A 9 0.72 32.17 -43.85
N VAL A 10 -0.54 32.55 -44.11
CA VAL A 10 -1.63 32.50 -43.11
C VAL A 10 -1.94 31.07 -42.70
N VAL A 11 -2.03 30.14 -43.67
CA VAL A 11 -2.27 28.71 -43.37
C VAL A 11 -1.12 28.15 -42.54
N GLN A 12 0.13 28.43 -42.89
CA GLN A 12 1.31 27.94 -42.16
C GLN A 12 1.37 28.51 -40.74
N ALA A 13 1.02 29.79 -40.55
CA ALA A 13 0.91 30.39 -39.22
C ALA A 13 -0.17 29.72 -38.36
N LEU A 14 -1.35 29.45 -38.93
CA LEU A 14 -2.44 28.75 -38.23
C LEU A 14 -2.04 27.31 -37.87
N THR A 15 -1.42 26.57 -38.80
CA THR A 15 -0.94 25.21 -38.54
C THR A 15 0.09 25.19 -37.41
N SER A 16 0.99 26.17 -37.38
CA SER A 16 1.99 26.33 -36.31
C SER A 16 1.33 26.55 -34.94
N ILE A 17 0.34 27.45 -34.85
CA ILE A 17 -0.39 27.71 -33.60
C ILE A 17 -1.09 26.45 -33.10
N VAL A 18 -1.80 25.73 -33.99
CA VAL A 18 -2.49 24.48 -33.64
C VAL A 18 -1.48 23.42 -33.16
N ALA A 19 -0.33 23.29 -33.83
CA ALA A 19 0.72 22.35 -33.43
C ALA A 19 1.28 22.66 -32.04
N VAL A 20 1.51 23.94 -31.70
CA VAL A 20 1.97 24.36 -30.37
C VAL A 20 0.94 24.02 -29.29
N VAL A 21 -0.34 24.28 -29.56
CA VAL A 21 -1.43 23.96 -28.62
C VAL A 21 -1.54 22.46 -28.39
N LEU A 22 -1.52 21.65 -29.45
CA LEU A 22 -1.58 20.19 -29.36
C LEU A 22 -0.37 19.63 -28.60
N SER A 23 0.83 20.14 -28.87
CA SER A 23 2.07 19.75 -28.18
C SER A 23 1.99 20.04 -26.68
N THR A 24 1.47 21.21 -26.31
CA THR A 24 1.29 21.60 -24.91
C THR A 24 0.30 20.67 -24.20
N ILE A 25 -0.85 20.36 -24.84
CA ILE A 25 -1.85 19.44 -24.28
C ILE A 25 -1.27 18.03 -24.13
N ALA A 26 -0.53 17.55 -25.13
CA ALA A 26 0.11 16.24 -25.11
C ALA A 26 1.13 16.14 -23.96
N LEU A 27 1.96 17.16 -23.77
CA LEU A 27 2.94 17.22 -22.67
C LEU A 27 2.25 17.15 -21.30
N ILE A 28 1.19 17.93 -21.11
CA ILE A 28 0.43 17.96 -19.84
C ILE A 28 -0.19 16.58 -19.56
N ARG A 29 -0.78 15.95 -20.58
CA ARG A 29 -1.37 14.61 -20.46
C ARG A 29 -0.32 13.54 -20.17
N SER A 30 0.80 13.56 -20.88
CA SER A 30 1.91 12.63 -20.68
C SER A 30 2.49 12.76 -19.27
N SER A 31 2.78 13.98 -18.83
CA SER A 31 3.25 14.25 -17.47
C SER A 31 2.25 13.78 -16.40
N LYS A 32 0.94 14.01 -16.60
CA LYS A 32 -0.07 13.50 -15.68
C LYS A 32 -0.10 11.97 -15.65
N SER A 33 -0.04 11.33 -16.80
CA SER A 33 -0.03 9.87 -16.90
C SER A 33 1.19 9.25 -16.21
N GLU A 34 2.37 9.84 -16.39
CA GLU A 34 3.59 9.39 -15.72
C GLU A 34 3.49 9.53 -14.21
N ARG A 35 2.97 10.67 -13.72
CA ARG A 35 2.72 10.87 -12.29
C ARG A 35 1.73 9.85 -11.72
N ASP A 36 0.60 9.64 -12.40
CA ASP A 36 -0.42 8.70 -11.95
C ASP A 36 0.09 7.25 -11.97
N ALA A 37 0.98 6.90 -12.91
CA ALA A 37 1.64 5.60 -13.00
C ALA A 37 2.74 5.40 -11.96
N ASN A 38 3.38 6.48 -11.50
CA ASN A 38 4.48 6.45 -10.55
C ASN A 38 4.07 6.83 -9.12
N LYS A 39 2.80 7.06 -8.84
CA LYS A 39 2.36 7.46 -7.50
C LYS A 39 2.71 6.42 -6.41
N PRO A 40 2.93 6.86 -5.16
CA PRO A 40 3.02 5.94 -4.03
C PRO A 40 1.69 5.22 -3.82
N TYR A 41 1.75 4.01 -3.28
CA TYR A 41 0.56 3.23 -2.96
C TYR A 41 0.77 2.50 -1.64
N THR A 42 0.52 3.21 -0.53
CA THR A 42 0.64 2.68 0.82
C THR A 42 -0.62 1.91 1.20
N VAL A 43 -0.45 0.68 1.68
CA VAL A 43 -1.53 -0.22 2.10
C VAL A 43 -1.23 -0.79 3.49
N SER A 44 -2.25 -0.89 4.32
CA SER A 44 -2.18 -1.59 5.60
C SER A 44 -2.91 -2.92 5.55
N PHE A 45 -2.35 -3.96 6.18
CA PHE A 45 -2.95 -5.28 6.27
C PHE A 45 -2.46 -6.05 7.50
N LEU A 46 -3.18 -7.10 7.87
CA LEU A 46 -2.77 -8.01 8.93
C LEU A 46 -2.04 -9.22 8.34
N LYS A 47 -0.94 -9.61 8.97
CA LYS A 47 -0.24 -10.86 8.67
C LYS A 47 -0.22 -11.73 9.91
N VAL A 48 -0.60 -13.00 9.76
CA VAL A 48 -0.58 -13.96 10.85
C VAL A 48 0.50 -15.00 10.62
N VAL A 49 1.28 -15.24 11.67
CA VAL A 49 2.33 -16.24 11.71
C VAL A 49 2.00 -17.19 12.86
N ARG A 50 1.83 -18.47 12.54
CA ARG A 50 1.70 -19.53 13.54
C ARG A 50 3.03 -20.23 13.72
N SER A 51 3.42 -20.44 14.97
CA SER A 51 4.56 -21.28 15.33
C SER A 51 4.11 -22.22 16.43
N SER A 52 3.97 -23.50 16.09
CA SER A 52 3.48 -24.57 16.97
C SER A 52 2.19 -24.20 17.73
N GLN A 53 2.30 -23.72 18.97
CA GLN A 53 1.17 -23.40 19.85
C GLN A 53 0.86 -21.89 19.97
N THR A 54 1.64 -21.04 19.29
CA THR A 54 1.52 -19.59 19.39
C THR A 54 1.15 -18.97 18.04
N THR A 55 0.14 -18.10 18.07
CA THR A 55 -0.28 -17.29 16.91
C THR A 55 0.14 -15.86 17.14
N ILE A 56 0.93 -15.29 16.22
CA ILE A 56 1.38 -13.90 16.27
C ILE A 56 0.68 -13.13 15.14
N ILE A 57 0.04 -12.00 15.48
CA ILE A 57 -0.59 -11.09 14.52
C ILE A 57 0.29 -9.85 14.38
N TYR A 58 0.69 -9.58 13.14
CA TYR A 58 1.43 -8.40 12.74
C TYR A 58 0.49 -7.42 12.03
N LEU A 59 0.56 -6.15 12.42
CA LEU A 59 0.07 -5.03 11.61
C LEU A 59 1.18 -4.61 10.65
N MET A 60 0.86 -4.60 9.36
CA MET A 60 1.81 -4.35 8.28
C MET A 60 1.44 -3.06 7.57
N ILE A 61 2.41 -2.19 7.29
CA ILE A 61 2.27 -1.07 6.36
C ILE A 61 3.29 -1.29 5.24
N LYS A 62 2.82 -1.38 4.00
CA LYS A 62 3.67 -1.56 2.81
C LYS A 62 3.37 -0.50 1.76
N ASN A 63 4.42 0.02 1.11
CA ASN A 63 4.28 0.79 -0.12
C ASN A 63 4.42 -0.14 -1.34
N PHE A 64 3.33 -0.32 -2.08
CA PHE A 64 3.27 -1.07 -3.34
C PHE A 64 3.41 -0.16 -4.58
N GLY A 65 3.60 1.15 -4.37
CA GLY A 65 3.80 2.12 -5.43
C GLY A 65 5.23 2.12 -5.96
N ARG A 66 5.48 2.94 -6.98
CA ARG A 66 6.80 3.03 -7.65
C ARG A 66 7.68 4.14 -7.10
N THR A 67 7.13 5.03 -6.28
CA THR A 67 7.84 6.13 -5.61
C THR A 67 7.63 6.05 -4.10
N GLY A 68 8.47 6.78 -3.35
CA GLY A 68 8.39 6.83 -1.90
C GLY A 68 7.15 7.56 -1.40
N ALA A 69 6.63 7.13 -0.25
CA ALA A 69 5.53 7.78 0.45
C ALA A 69 6.02 8.33 1.79
N THR A 70 5.85 9.63 2.05
CA THR A 70 6.16 10.19 3.37
C THR A 70 4.91 10.09 4.24
N ILE A 71 4.97 9.27 5.29
CA ILE A 71 3.86 9.11 6.24
C ILE A 71 3.77 10.38 7.09
N LEU A 72 2.57 10.95 7.15
CA LEU A 72 2.28 12.15 7.96
C LEU A 72 1.60 11.76 9.27
N SER A 73 0.68 10.79 9.22
CA SER A 73 -0.02 10.29 10.40
C SER A 73 -0.57 8.88 10.16
N VAL A 74 -0.58 8.07 11.22
CA VAL A 74 -1.29 6.79 11.26
C VAL A 74 -2.21 6.79 12.48
N LYS A 75 -3.49 6.53 12.28
CA LYS A 75 -4.49 6.46 13.36
C LYS A 75 -5.35 5.21 13.23
N ALA A 76 -5.68 4.60 14.35
CA ALA A 76 -6.61 3.49 14.46
C ALA A 76 -7.91 3.94 15.12
N ASP A 77 -9.04 3.44 14.60
CA ASP A 77 -10.36 3.64 15.18
C ASP A 77 -11.16 2.31 15.21
N PRO A 78 -11.51 1.77 16.39
CA PRO A 78 -11.06 2.21 17.70
C PRO A 78 -9.55 1.99 17.92
N ALA A 79 -8.98 2.60 18.96
CA ALA A 79 -7.59 2.43 19.33
C ALA A 79 -7.22 0.94 19.55
N ILE A 80 -6.00 0.58 19.17
CA ILE A 80 -5.49 -0.78 19.27
C ILE A 80 -5.08 -1.06 20.73
N ASP A 81 -5.90 -1.83 21.44
CA ASP A 81 -5.58 -2.34 22.78
C ASP A 81 -5.07 -3.79 22.67
N SER A 82 -3.79 -3.96 23.00
CA SER A 82 -3.04 -5.22 22.90
C SER A 82 -2.56 -5.69 24.28
N GLY A 83 -3.39 -5.50 25.32
CA GLY A 83 -3.08 -5.96 26.67
C GLY A 83 -1.88 -5.23 27.26
N GLN A 84 -0.74 -5.90 27.37
CA GLN A 84 0.50 -5.31 27.90
C GLN A 84 1.27 -4.44 26.91
N LEU A 85 1.03 -4.57 25.60
CA LEU A 85 1.59 -3.61 24.65
C LEU A 85 0.82 -2.30 24.75
N LYS A 86 1.41 -1.34 25.43
CA LYS A 86 0.85 0.01 25.58
C LYS A 86 1.19 0.83 24.35
N PHE A 87 0.19 1.01 23.50
CA PHE A 87 0.16 2.04 22.47
C PHE A 87 -0.81 3.13 22.92
N GLU A 88 -0.54 4.39 22.60
CA GLU A 88 -1.52 5.45 22.83
C GLU A 88 -2.71 5.30 21.88
N ASN A 89 -2.43 5.01 20.60
CA ASN A 89 -3.46 4.64 19.62
C ASN A 89 -3.10 3.41 18.77
N ASN A 90 -1.86 3.32 18.26
CA ASN A 90 -1.39 2.21 17.43
C ASN A 90 0.16 2.15 17.40
N PRO A 91 0.80 1.03 17.00
CA PRO A 91 2.27 0.91 17.01
C PRO A 91 3.01 1.82 16.02
N PHE A 92 2.30 2.42 15.07
CA PHE A 92 2.86 3.31 14.04
C PHE A 92 2.55 4.79 14.29
N GLU A 93 2.07 5.15 15.48
CA GLU A 93 1.69 6.53 15.80
C GLU A 93 2.86 7.53 15.65
N LEU A 94 4.08 7.08 15.94
CA LEU A 94 5.30 7.87 15.80
C LEU A 94 5.90 7.86 14.37
N PHE A 95 5.22 7.28 13.38
CA PHE A 95 5.71 7.24 11.98
C PHE A 95 5.59 8.58 11.24
N SER A 96 5.23 9.67 11.94
CA SER A 96 5.18 10.99 11.31
C SER A 96 6.54 11.38 10.73
N ASN A 97 6.51 11.90 9.49
CA ASN A 97 7.66 12.27 8.67
C ASN A 97 8.61 11.11 8.29
N GLN A 98 8.16 9.86 8.35
CA GLN A 98 8.94 8.73 7.85
C GLN A 98 8.68 8.44 6.38
N LEU A 99 9.75 8.26 5.60
CA LEU A 99 9.67 7.86 4.20
C LEU A 99 9.60 6.33 4.10
N ILE A 100 8.58 5.82 3.42
CA ILE A 100 8.48 4.42 3.02
C ILE A 100 8.84 4.31 1.54
N ALA A 101 10.00 3.72 1.26
CA ALA A 101 10.47 3.48 -0.12
C ALA A 101 9.57 2.48 -0.87
N PRO A 102 9.64 2.43 -2.22
CA PRO A 102 8.95 1.41 -3.01
C PRO A 102 9.25 -0.01 -2.52
N ASP A 103 8.21 -0.84 -2.44
CA ASP A 103 8.23 -2.22 -1.92
C ASP A 103 8.65 -2.40 -0.46
N GLN A 104 9.00 -1.33 0.24
CA GLN A 104 9.37 -1.38 1.65
C GLN A 104 8.15 -1.68 2.52
N THR A 105 8.37 -2.53 3.54
CA THR A 105 7.34 -2.99 4.46
C THR A 105 7.79 -2.80 5.90
N TYR A 106 6.92 -2.22 6.72
CA TYR A 106 7.08 -2.16 8.17
C TYR A 106 6.08 -3.10 8.82
N ALA A 107 6.52 -3.79 9.87
CA ALA A 107 5.75 -4.78 10.60
C ALA A 107 5.82 -4.51 12.09
N ALA A 108 4.68 -4.49 12.76
CA ALA A 108 4.59 -4.38 14.22
C ALA A 108 3.75 -5.52 14.78
N VAL A 109 4.22 -6.14 15.87
CA VAL A 109 3.42 -7.13 16.60
C VAL A 109 2.31 -6.42 17.33
N ILE A 110 1.06 -6.85 17.12
CA ILE A 110 -0.12 -6.32 17.82
C ILE A 110 -0.86 -7.39 18.62
N SER A 111 -0.58 -8.68 18.40
CA SER A 111 -1.20 -9.73 19.18
C SER A 111 -0.31 -10.95 19.25
N VAL A 112 -0.26 -11.57 20.43
CA VAL A 112 0.25 -12.93 20.59
C VAL A 112 -0.82 -13.72 21.34
N LYS A 113 -1.41 -14.72 20.68
CA LYS A 113 -2.49 -15.55 21.24
C LYS A 113 -2.01 -16.30 22.48
N ASN A 114 -2.86 -16.43 23.49
CA ASN A 114 -2.56 -17.09 24.77
C ASN A 114 -1.39 -16.43 25.52
N SER A 115 -1.25 -15.11 25.39
CA SER A 115 -0.24 -14.33 26.10
C SER A 115 -0.83 -13.05 26.67
N GLU A 116 -0.05 -12.33 27.45
CA GLU A 116 -0.44 -11.03 28.02
C GLU A 116 -0.58 -9.92 26.95
N ILE A 117 -0.22 -10.22 25.70
CA ILE A 117 -0.22 -9.33 24.54
C ILE A 117 -1.43 -9.64 23.63
N GLU A 118 -2.47 -10.30 24.14
CA GLU A 118 -3.62 -10.63 23.32
C GLU A 118 -4.48 -9.40 22.99
N LEU A 119 -4.76 -9.24 21.69
CA LEU A 119 -5.54 -8.13 21.15
C LEU A 119 -6.99 -8.16 21.63
N LYS A 120 -7.42 -7.11 22.34
CA LYS A 120 -8.81 -6.94 22.76
C LYS A 120 -9.67 -6.35 21.65
N THR A 121 -9.11 -5.41 20.90
CA THR A 121 -9.77 -4.76 19.77
C THR A 121 -9.48 -5.51 18.47
N ARG A 122 -10.35 -6.45 18.08
CA ARG A 122 -10.13 -7.31 16.90
C ARG A 122 -10.62 -6.72 15.57
N LYS A 123 -11.42 -5.66 15.60
CA LYS A 123 -11.91 -4.95 14.40
C LYS A 123 -11.61 -3.46 14.56
N PHE A 124 -10.89 -2.90 13.61
CA PHE A 124 -10.51 -1.49 13.64
C PHE A 124 -10.23 -0.99 12.22
N SER A 125 -10.44 0.30 11.99
CA SER A 125 -9.98 1.01 10.81
C SER A 125 -8.60 1.58 11.07
N LEU A 126 -7.68 1.47 10.12
CA LEU A 126 -6.40 2.19 10.14
C LEU A 126 -6.41 3.27 9.06
N SER A 127 -6.42 4.53 9.49
CA SER A 127 -6.30 5.71 8.63
C SER A 127 -4.83 6.10 8.49
N ILE A 128 -4.31 6.01 7.27
CA ILE A 128 -2.94 6.44 6.93
C ILE A 128 -3.02 7.68 6.06
N THR A 129 -2.41 8.77 6.52
CA THR A 129 -2.19 9.98 5.72
C THR A 129 -0.73 10.01 5.28
N TYR A 130 -0.49 10.16 3.98
CA TYR A 130 0.84 10.24 3.40
C TYR A 130 0.92 11.34 2.34
N SER A 131 2.14 11.80 2.04
CA SER A 131 2.43 12.66 0.90
C SER A 131 3.34 11.99 -0.12
N ASP A 132 3.10 12.29 -1.39
CA ASP A 132 4.03 11.94 -2.47
C ASP A 132 5.25 12.87 -2.51
N GLU A 133 6.17 12.59 -3.43
CA GLU A 133 7.39 13.38 -3.68
C GLU A 133 7.12 14.82 -4.14
N PHE A 134 5.89 15.11 -4.60
CA PHE A 134 5.44 16.45 -5.01
C PHE A 134 4.66 17.17 -3.90
N GLY A 135 4.54 16.59 -2.72
CA GLY A 135 3.85 17.16 -1.56
C GLY A 135 2.32 17.02 -1.61
N LYS A 136 1.76 16.29 -2.57
CA LYS A 136 0.32 15.99 -2.61
C LYS A 136 -0.01 15.01 -1.50
N LYS A 137 -1.00 15.37 -0.67
CA LYS A 137 -1.43 14.58 0.49
C LYS A 137 -2.63 13.70 0.13
N GLU A 138 -2.61 12.45 0.57
CA GLU A 138 -3.74 11.53 0.47
C GLU A 138 -3.94 10.80 1.81
N THR A 139 -5.21 10.53 2.14
CA THR A 139 -5.60 9.72 3.29
C THR A 139 -6.32 8.47 2.80
N LYS A 140 -5.98 7.32 3.39
CA LYS A 140 -6.58 6.02 3.08
C LYS A 140 -6.97 5.31 4.37
N ASP A 141 -8.19 4.78 4.37
CA ASP A 141 -8.73 4.01 5.49
C ASP A 141 -8.74 2.53 5.14
N PHE A 142 -8.22 1.71 6.05
CA PHE A 142 -8.14 0.26 5.90
C PHE A 142 -8.94 -0.41 7.01
N LEU A 143 -10.06 -1.03 6.65
CA LEU A 143 -10.84 -1.83 7.58
C LEU A 143 -10.15 -3.17 7.81
N LEU A 144 -9.65 -3.36 9.03
CA LEU A 144 -8.89 -4.54 9.43
C LEU A 144 -9.70 -5.38 10.41
N ASN A 145 -9.75 -6.68 10.13
CA ASN A 145 -10.48 -7.64 10.94
C ASN A 145 -9.55 -8.81 11.32
N ALA A 146 -9.09 -8.83 12.56
CA ALA A 146 -8.27 -9.89 13.13
C ALA A 146 -9.04 -11.20 13.32
N ASP A 147 -10.37 -11.23 13.18
CA ASP A 147 -11.17 -12.47 13.22
C ASP A 147 -11.03 -13.26 11.92
N VAL A 148 -10.87 -12.60 10.77
CA VAL A 148 -10.62 -13.28 9.47
C VAL A 148 -9.33 -14.11 9.54
N THR A 149 -8.41 -13.73 10.45
CA THR A 149 -7.12 -14.38 10.54
C THR A 149 -7.15 -15.81 11.08
N THR A 150 -8.22 -16.21 11.77
CA THR A 150 -8.45 -17.60 12.16
C THR A 150 -8.94 -18.46 10.99
N SER A 151 -9.42 -17.84 9.89
CA SER A 151 -9.87 -18.53 8.68
C SER A 151 -8.78 -18.65 7.59
N PHE A 152 -7.61 -17.99 7.75
CA PHE A 152 -6.51 -18.09 6.78
C PHE A 152 -5.86 -19.48 6.70
N ASP A 153 -6.15 -20.37 7.64
CA ASP A 153 -5.65 -21.76 7.74
C ASP A 153 -5.99 -22.60 6.50
N HIS A 154 -6.93 -22.12 5.69
CA HIS A 154 -7.41 -22.79 4.49
C HIS A 154 -7.36 -21.91 3.24
N ILE A 155 -6.75 -20.73 3.33
CA ILE A 155 -6.74 -19.75 2.24
C ILE A 155 -5.31 -19.27 2.00
N THR A 156 -4.69 -19.81 0.95
CA THR A 156 -3.43 -19.31 0.42
C THR A 156 -3.70 -18.44 -0.81
N PRO A 157 -3.02 -17.30 -0.97
CA PRO A 157 -3.08 -16.56 -2.23
C PRO A 157 -2.53 -17.47 -3.33
N VAL A 158 -3.17 -17.43 -4.51
CA VAL A 158 -2.72 -18.22 -5.66
C VAL A 158 -1.31 -17.73 -6.03
N PRO A 159 -0.29 -18.59 -5.95
CA PRO A 159 1.07 -18.23 -6.30
C PRO A 159 1.10 -17.80 -7.76
N THR A 160 1.66 -16.63 -8.04
CA THR A 160 1.67 -16.08 -9.40
C THR A 160 3.00 -16.35 -10.11
N LYS A 161 4.03 -16.73 -9.36
CA LYS A 161 5.35 -17.09 -9.86
C LYS A 161 5.72 -18.54 -9.52
N PRO A 162 6.52 -19.24 -10.34
CA PRO A 162 6.86 -20.65 -10.13
C PRO A 162 7.57 -20.94 -8.79
N ASP A 163 8.40 -20.02 -8.32
CA ASP A 163 9.08 -20.08 -7.02
C ASP A 163 8.11 -19.94 -5.84
N GLU A 164 7.08 -19.12 -6.00
CA GLU A 164 5.98 -19.00 -5.04
C GLU A 164 5.11 -20.27 -4.99
N VAL A 165 4.97 -20.98 -6.11
CA VAL A 165 4.27 -22.29 -6.17
C VAL A 165 5.03 -23.33 -5.34
N ALA A 166 6.35 -23.44 -5.51
CA ALA A 166 7.16 -24.36 -4.70
C ALA A 166 7.06 -24.02 -3.21
N LYS A 167 7.05 -22.73 -2.88
CA LYS A 167 6.90 -22.24 -1.50
C LYS A 167 5.51 -22.53 -0.92
N SER A 168 4.44 -22.35 -1.70
CA SER A 168 3.08 -22.63 -1.23
C SER A 168 2.84 -24.13 -1.06
N ILE A 169 3.40 -24.97 -1.94
CA ILE A 169 3.38 -26.43 -1.79
C ILE A 169 4.14 -26.82 -0.51
N TYR A 170 5.34 -26.30 -0.30
CA TYR A 170 6.14 -26.59 0.91
C TYR A 170 5.39 -26.20 2.19
N ILE A 171 4.80 -24.99 2.24
CA ILE A 171 4.00 -24.54 3.38
C ILE A 171 2.81 -25.47 3.61
N THR A 172 2.04 -25.78 2.56
CA THR A 172 0.87 -26.68 2.65
C THR A 172 1.28 -28.09 3.12
N SER A 173 2.39 -28.61 2.63
CA SER A 173 2.94 -29.92 3.04
C SER A 173 3.38 -29.91 4.50
N ALA A 174 4.07 -28.86 4.94
CA ALA A 174 4.50 -28.70 6.32
C ALA A 174 3.30 -28.58 7.28
N GLU A 175 2.29 -27.77 6.93
CA GLU A 175 1.06 -27.63 7.72
C GLU A 175 0.29 -28.96 7.85
N ARG A 176 0.24 -29.76 6.78
CA ARG A 176 -0.34 -31.12 6.84
C ARG A 176 0.38 -32.03 7.83
N LEU A 177 1.71 -31.98 7.88
CA LEU A 177 2.51 -32.82 8.78
C LEU A 177 2.30 -32.40 10.24
N PHE A 178 2.20 -31.11 10.54
CA PHE A 178 1.95 -30.64 11.90
C PHE A 178 0.55 -30.96 12.42
N ASN A 179 -0.46 -31.02 11.55
CA ASN A 179 -1.84 -31.37 11.94
C ASN A 179 -2.07 -32.89 12.08
N GLN A 180 -1.07 -33.74 11.83
CA GLN A 180 -1.15 -35.20 12.01
C GLN A 180 -0.62 -35.69 13.36
N PHE A 181 -0.16 -34.78 14.22
CA PHE A 181 0.30 -35.06 15.59
C PHE A 181 -0.53 -34.25 16.59
#